data_AF-A0A3N4W4B7-F1
#
_entry.id   AF-A0A3N4W4B7-F1
#
_cell.length_a   1.000
_cell.length_b   1.000
_cell.length_c   1.000
_cell.angle_alpha   90.00
_cell.angle_beta   90.00
_cell.angle_gamma   90.00
#
_symmetry.space_group_name_H-M   'P 1'
#
loop_
_entity.id
_entity.type
_entity.pdbx_description
1 polymer ?
#
loop_
_entity_poly.entity_id
_entity_poly.type
_entity_poly.pdbx_seq_one_letter_code
_entity_poly.pdbx_strand_id
1 'polypeptide(L)'
;MKYKWLNGYSTSLSGKLNATDGILPITNARELAEKLGEDHTYLVINDGTGAEIVKAYAFGNEVKIERGKDGSSAKAFPMGSCVKWEFTQSAFNDLGCPSNENSECCKCCEH
;
A
#
# COMPACT_ATOMS: atom_id res chain seq x y z
N MET A 1 -0.24 6.76 12.50
CA MET A 1 0.33 5.55 11.87
C MET A 1 1.53 5.97 11.07
N LYS A 2 2.72 5.42 11.30
CA LYS A 2 3.91 5.74 10.48
C LYS A 2 3.94 4.82 9.27
N TYR A 3 4.63 5.21 8.21
CA TYR A 3 4.90 4.32 7.08
C TYR A 3 5.89 3.21 7.47
N LYS A 4 5.56 1.98 7.07
CA LYS A 4 6.36 0.78 7.33
C LYS A 4 6.78 0.09 6.04
N TRP A 5 8.08 -0.16 5.96
CA TRP A 5 8.70 -0.91 4.87
C TRP A 5 8.41 -2.40 5.02
N LEU A 6 7.97 -3.03 3.93
CA LEU A 6 7.78 -4.48 3.85
C LEU A 6 8.57 -5.06 2.67
N ASN A 7 9.85 -4.72 2.58
CA ASN A 7 10.75 -5.20 1.52
C ASN A 7 10.60 -6.70 1.28
N GLY A 8 10.29 -7.09 0.04
CA GLY A 8 10.11 -8.48 -0.37
C GLY A 8 8.76 -9.11 -0.01
N TYR A 9 7.82 -8.36 0.58
CA TYR A 9 6.48 -8.86 0.84
C TYR A 9 5.70 -9.06 -0.46
N SER A 10 5.19 -10.28 -0.64
CA SER A 10 4.24 -10.64 -1.68
C SER A 10 3.28 -11.71 -1.18
N THR A 11 2.05 -11.68 -1.71
CA THR A 11 0.99 -12.65 -1.45
C THR A 11 0.00 -12.61 -2.63
N SER A 12 -1.09 -13.36 -2.51
CA SER A 12 -2.18 -13.35 -3.47
C SER A 12 -3.52 -13.19 -2.76
N LEU A 13 -4.49 -12.59 -3.47
CA LEU A 13 -5.85 -12.51 -2.97
C LEU A 13 -6.44 -13.92 -2.77
N SER A 14 -6.92 -14.21 -1.57
CA SER A 14 -7.62 -15.45 -1.23
C SER A 14 -9.10 -15.44 -1.66
N GLY A 15 -9.61 -14.28 -2.06
CA GLY A 15 -10.96 -14.10 -2.56
C GLY A 15 -11.06 -12.89 -3.52
N LYS A 16 -12.23 -12.70 -4.12
CA LYS A 16 -12.49 -11.51 -4.95
C LYS A 16 -12.47 -10.26 -4.07
N LEU A 17 -11.83 -9.20 -4.55
CA LEU A 17 -11.86 -7.86 -3.95
C LEU A 17 -12.64 -6.93 -4.89
N ASN A 18 -13.81 -6.46 -4.50
CA ASN A 18 -14.61 -5.50 -5.26
C ASN A 18 -14.07 -4.07 -5.08
N ALA A 19 -14.44 -3.14 -5.96
CA ALA A 19 -13.96 -1.75 -5.91
C ALA A 19 -14.35 -1.01 -4.61
N THR A 20 -15.41 -1.44 -3.94
CA THR A 20 -15.91 -0.85 -2.69
C THR A 20 -15.40 -1.54 -1.42
N ASP A 21 -14.71 -2.68 -1.57
CA ASP A 21 -14.25 -3.46 -0.42
C ASP A 21 -13.08 -2.75 0.28
N GLY A 22 -13.18 -2.67 1.60
CA GLY A 22 -12.18 -2.05 2.48
C GLY A 22 -11.38 -3.06 3.30
N ILE A 23 -11.61 -4.36 3.13
CA ILE A 23 -10.83 -5.44 3.76
C ILE A 23 -10.07 -6.16 2.66
N LEU A 24 -8.78 -6.40 2.87
CA LEU A 24 -7.92 -7.10 1.92
C LEU A 24 -8.05 -8.62 2.12
N PRO A 25 -8.68 -9.36 1.18
CA PRO A 25 -8.85 -10.80 1.34
C PRO A 25 -7.55 -11.52 0.97
N ILE A 26 -6.69 -11.78 1.96
CA ILE A 26 -5.44 -12.54 1.81
C ILE A 26 -5.34 -13.63 2.88
N THR A 27 -4.70 -14.75 2.55
CA THR A 27 -4.59 -15.90 3.47
C THR A 27 -3.75 -15.60 4.71
N ASN A 28 -2.75 -14.71 4.57
CA ASN A 28 -1.83 -14.30 5.63
C ASN A 28 -2.19 -12.93 6.23
N ALA A 29 -3.49 -12.58 6.29
CA ALA A 29 -3.96 -11.30 6.81
C ALA A 29 -3.47 -11.03 8.24
N ARG A 30 -3.55 -12.05 9.12
CA ARG A 30 -3.07 -11.95 10.50
C ARG A 30 -1.58 -11.66 10.59
N GLU A 31 -0.75 -12.37 9.83
CA GLU A 31 0.70 -12.16 9.84
C GLU A 31 1.06 -10.76 9.31
N LEU A 32 0.33 -10.27 8.30
CA LEU A 32 0.51 -8.90 7.80
C LEU A 32 0.06 -7.88 8.85
N ALA A 33 -1.08 -8.10 9.51
CA ALA A 33 -1.58 -7.22 10.57
C ALA A 33 -0.61 -7.15 11.76
N GLU A 34 -0.07 -8.28 12.21
CA GLU A 34 0.96 -8.36 13.27
C GLU A 34 2.25 -7.64 12.85
N LYS A 35 2.68 -7.81 11.59
CA LYS A 35 3.83 -7.07 11.04
C LYS A 35 3.57 -5.57 10.98
N LEU A 36 2.35 -5.13 10.65
CA LEU A 36 2.01 -3.71 10.58
C LEU A 36 1.90 -3.08 11.98
N GLY A 37 1.30 -3.77 12.95
CA GLY A 37 1.02 -3.19 14.27
C GLY A 37 0.11 -1.96 14.14
N GLU A 38 0.53 -0.82 14.70
CA GLU A 38 -0.21 0.46 14.58
C GLU A 38 0.21 1.29 13.35
N ASP A 39 1.10 0.75 12.52
CA ASP A 39 1.62 1.43 11.33
C ASP A 39 0.83 1.06 10.07
N HIS A 40 1.18 1.71 8.97
CA HIS A 40 0.60 1.42 7.66
C HIS A 40 1.69 1.16 6.62
N THR A 41 1.30 0.62 5.49
CA THR A 41 2.16 0.46 4.32
C THR A 41 1.38 0.72 3.05
N TYR A 42 2.06 0.70 1.91
CA TYR A 42 1.43 0.74 0.59
C TYR A 42 1.65 -0.59 -0.12
N LEU A 43 0.58 -1.14 -0.69
CA LEU A 43 0.59 -2.39 -1.43
C LEU A 43 0.08 -2.15 -2.85
N VAL A 44 0.65 -2.86 -3.80
CA VAL A 44 0.24 -2.89 -5.20
C VAL A 44 -0.51 -4.18 -5.45
N ILE A 45 -1.77 -4.07 -5.87
CA ILE A 45 -2.61 -5.18 -6.30
C ILE A 45 -2.58 -5.21 -7.83
N ASN A 46 -2.26 -6.36 -8.43
CA ASN A 46 -2.14 -6.52 -9.86
C ASN A 46 -2.72 -7.88 -10.32
N ASP A 47 -3.61 -7.85 -11.32
CA ASP A 47 -4.23 -9.05 -11.92
C ASP A 47 -3.72 -9.37 -13.33
N GLY A 48 -2.69 -8.67 -13.81
CA GLY A 48 -2.15 -8.76 -15.17
C GLY A 48 -2.83 -7.82 -16.17
N THR A 49 -4.07 -7.36 -15.90
CA THR A 49 -4.77 -6.39 -16.75
C THR A 49 -4.72 -4.96 -16.22
N GLY A 50 -4.45 -4.78 -14.92
CA GLY A 50 -4.24 -3.47 -14.32
C GLY A 50 -3.70 -3.56 -12.90
N ALA A 51 -3.34 -2.40 -12.36
CA ALA A 51 -2.80 -2.29 -11.02
C ALA A 51 -3.55 -1.23 -10.21
N GLU A 52 -3.63 -1.45 -8.90
CA GLU A 52 -4.12 -0.47 -7.93
C GLU A 52 -3.15 -0.40 -6.76
N ILE A 53 -2.89 0.82 -6.27
CA ILE A 53 -2.10 1.06 -5.08
C ILE A 53 -3.06 1.34 -3.93
N VAL A 54 -2.90 0.61 -2.83
CA VAL A 54 -3.74 0.73 -1.64
C VAL A 54 -2.89 1.04 -0.41
N LYS A 55 -3.43 1.84 0.51
CA LYS A 55 -2.83 2.02 1.85
C LYS A 55 -3.38 0.93 2.77
N ALA A 56 -2.51 0.08 3.31
CA ALA A 56 -2.89 -1.04 4.16
C ALA A 56 -2.51 -0.80 5.62
N TYR A 57 -3.40 -1.13 6.55
CA TYR A 57 -3.18 -1.02 7.99
C TYR A 57 -3.90 -2.15 8.73
N ALA A 58 -3.39 -2.51 9.90
CA ALA A 58 -3.97 -3.58 10.71
C ALA A 58 -5.35 -3.20 11.26
N PHE A 59 -6.25 -4.17 11.32
CA PHE A 59 -7.54 -4.07 11.99
C PHE A 59 -7.84 -5.41 12.68
N GLY A 60 -7.42 -5.55 13.93
CA GLY A 60 -7.46 -6.84 14.62
C GLY A 60 -6.58 -7.87 13.90
N ASN A 61 -7.18 -8.98 13.47
CA ASN A 61 -6.51 -10.04 12.70
C ASN A 61 -6.66 -9.85 11.18
N GLU A 62 -7.26 -8.75 10.75
CA GLU A 62 -7.52 -8.42 9.34
C GLU A 62 -6.67 -7.22 8.90
N VAL A 63 -6.66 -6.98 7.60
CA VAL A 63 -5.98 -5.82 7.01
C VAL A 63 -7.03 -4.97 6.31
N LYS A 64 -7.19 -3.74 6.81
CA LYS A 64 -8.00 -2.73 6.14
C LYS A 64 -7.19 -2.02 5.08
N ILE A 65 -7.88 -1.59 4.03
CA ILE A 65 -7.28 -0.87 2.91
C ILE A 65 -8.04 0.41 2.59
N GLU A 66 -7.30 1.47 2.33
CA GLU A 66 -7.80 2.63 1.60
C GLU A 66 -7.38 2.51 0.13
N ARG A 67 -8.36 2.62 -0.75
CA ARG A 67 -8.27 2.35 -2.19
C ARG A 67 -7.74 3.55 -2.97
N GLY A 68 -7.28 3.31 -4.20
CA GLY A 68 -6.99 4.34 -5.20
C GLY A 68 -5.92 5.36 -4.79
N LYS A 69 -4.79 4.90 -4.24
CA LYS A 69 -3.64 5.77 -3.91
C LYS A 69 -2.77 6.01 -5.15
N ASP A 70 -1.94 7.05 -5.12
CA ASP A 70 -1.00 7.39 -6.19
C ASP A 70 -1.64 7.51 -7.59
N GLY A 71 -2.82 8.13 -7.65
CA GLY A 71 -3.55 8.32 -8.91
C GLY A 71 -4.11 7.02 -9.50
N SER A 72 -3.93 5.87 -8.84
CA SER A 72 -4.62 4.64 -9.22
C SER A 72 -6.10 4.71 -8.89
N SER A 73 -6.91 3.90 -9.57
CA SER A 73 -8.36 3.87 -9.38
C SER A 73 -8.79 2.58 -8.70
N ALA A 74 -9.75 2.70 -7.77
CA ALA A 74 -10.36 1.54 -7.12
C ALA A 74 -11.04 0.64 -8.16
N LYS A 75 -10.62 -0.63 -8.26
CA LYS A 75 -11.24 -1.59 -9.19
C LYS A 75 -11.51 -2.96 -8.56
N ALA A 76 -12.23 -3.80 -9.29
CA ALA A 76 -12.41 -5.19 -8.88
C ALA A 76 -11.19 -6.02 -9.29
N PHE A 77 -10.75 -6.89 -8.38
CA PHE A 77 -9.67 -7.86 -8.59
C PHE A 77 -10.19 -9.28 -8.34
N PRO A 78 -9.90 -10.23 -9.25
CA PRO A 78 -10.23 -11.63 -9.04
C PRO A 78 -9.37 -12.26 -7.94
N MET A 79 -9.85 -13.38 -7.37
CA MET A 79 -9.03 -14.25 -6.55
C MET A 79 -7.74 -14.64 -7.30
N GLY A 80 -6.63 -14.74 -6.57
CA GLY A 80 -5.32 -15.05 -7.15
C GLY A 80 -4.54 -13.83 -7.66
N SER A 81 -5.15 -12.63 -7.68
CA SER A 81 -4.42 -11.40 -8.02
C SER A 81 -3.23 -11.21 -7.09
N CYS A 82 -2.11 -10.77 -7.64
CA CYS A 82 -0.87 -10.56 -6.91
C CYS A 82 -0.99 -9.31 -6.03
N VAL A 83 -0.59 -9.41 -4.77
CA VAL A 83 -0.45 -8.29 -3.86
C VAL A 83 1.00 -8.24 -3.41
N LYS A 84 1.69 -7.14 -3.70
CA LYS A 84 3.09 -6.97 -3.34
C LYS A 84 3.34 -5.61 -2.70
N TRP A 85 4.33 -5.55 -1.84
CA TRP A 85 4.87 -4.28 -1.41
C TRP A 85 5.79 -3.74 -2.51
N GLU A 86 5.61 -2.47 -2.86
CA GLU A 86 6.53 -1.72 -3.71
C GLU A 86 6.77 -0.35 -3.09
N PHE A 87 7.89 0.28 -3.42
CA PHE A 87 8.12 1.66 -3.02
C PHE A 87 7.31 2.59 -3.93
N THR A 88 6.32 3.26 -3.34
CA THR A 88 5.35 4.09 -4.07
C THR A 88 5.58 5.59 -3.83
N GLN A 89 4.93 6.46 -4.61
CA GLN A 89 5.03 7.90 -4.39
C GLN A 89 4.37 8.31 -3.07
N SER A 90 3.28 7.64 -2.67
CA SER A 90 2.67 7.80 -1.36
C SER A 90 3.64 7.42 -0.24
N ALA A 91 4.41 6.34 -0.41
CA ALA A 91 5.43 5.95 0.57
C ALA A 91 6.51 7.03 0.70
N PHE A 92 6.98 7.58 -0.43
CA PHE A 92 7.94 8.69 -0.44
C PHE A 92 7.41 9.95 0.27
N ASN A 93 6.15 10.31 0.01
CA ASN A 93 5.51 11.46 0.65
C ASN A 93 5.30 11.25 2.17
N ASP A 94 4.97 10.02 2.60
CA ASP A 94 4.73 9.69 4.02
C ASP A 94 6.02 9.63 4.84
N LEU A 95 7.14 9.24 4.22
CA LEU A 95 8.48 9.36 4.82
C LEU A 95 8.87 10.83 5.08
N GLY A 96 8.16 11.76 4.44
CA GLY A 96 8.47 13.17 4.45
C GLY A 96 9.67 13.46 3.56
N CYS A 97 9.47 14.29 2.54
CA CYS A 97 10.56 15.18 2.16
C CYS A 97 10.67 16.27 3.23
N PRO A 98 11.88 16.72 3.60
CA PRO A 98 12.07 18.00 4.28
C PRO A 98 11.72 19.15 3.32
N SER A 99 10.45 19.26 2.97
CA SER A 99 9.87 20.33 2.15
C SER A 99 8.43 20.42 2.62
N ASN A 100 8.18 21.14 3.72
CA ASN A 100 7.75 22.53 3.55
C ASN A 100 8.13 23.48 4.69
N GLU A 101 9.11 23.17 5.54
CA GLU A 101 9.60 24.13 6.56
C GLU A 101 11.14 24.21 6.71
N ASN A 102 11.93 23.84 5.70
CA ASN A 102 13.31 24.36 5.59
C ASN A 102 13.75 24.51 4.14
N SER A 103 13.76 25.76 3.70
CA SER A 103 13.91 26.28 2.34
C SER A 103 15.30 26.13 1.70
N GLU A 104 16.09 25.08 1.99
CA GLU A 104 17.48 25.01 1.48
C GLU A 104 17.98 23.63 0.97
N CYS A 105 17.21 22.54 1.05
CA CYS A 105 17.70 21.22 0.63
C CYS A 105 17.40 20.82 -0.84
N CYS A 106 16.60 21.61 -1.56
CA CYS A 106 16.24 21.37 -2.97
C CYS A 106 16.77 22.46 -3.91
N LYS A 107 18.10 22.69 -3.93
CA LYS A 107 18.76 23.53 -4.95
C LYS A 107 19.82 22.81 -5.79
N CYS A 108 19.94 21.48 -5.72
CA CYS A 108 21.01 20.74 -6.40
C CYS A 108 20.53 19.78 -7.51
N CYS A 109 19.35 20.01 -8.08
CA CYS A 109 18.85 19.20 -9.21
C CYS A 109 18.34 20.07 -10.36
N GLU A 110 19.09 21.08 -10.76
CA GLU A 110 18.98 21.69 -12.09
C GLU A 110 20.40 21.85 -12.63
N HIS A 111 20.72 21.09 -13.67
CA HIS A 111 21.93 21.26 -14.49
C HIS A 111 21.47 21.55 -15.92
#